data_AF-A0A9Q0BU20-F1
#
_entry.id   AF-A0A9Q0BU20-F1
#
_cell.length_a   1.000
_cell.length_b   1.000
_cell.length_c   1.000
_cell.angle_alpha   90.00
_cell.angle_beta   90.00
_cell.angle_gamma   90.00
#
_symmetry.space_group_name_H-M   'P 1'
#
loop_
_entity.id
_entity.type
_entity.pdbx_description
1 polymer ?
#
loop_
_entity_poly.entity_id
_entity_poly.type
_entity_poly.pdbx_seq_one_letter_code
_entity_poly.pdbx_strand_id
1 'polypeptide(L)'
;MSQSIERKTLIQEKRKLMEDKRMSMGMKSFCASFVGTHFRLSDEEHYSFSAMIKRHNADKVFVDANYKDIEVVQYEPIYQTVFDDDRDPVLEPTFSKHRIPLQIRCLERYHSSKREYAQQFKREIKLLIENQSTAESAWQFVRTMAYTTLWPPLHTRKELKIFEKDFCKLSSTEQRRYNKIMATNFT
;
A
#
# COMPACT_ATOMS: atom_id res chain seq x y z
N MET A 1 10.52 26.35 16.97
CA MET A 1 11.54 25.65 16.16
C MET A 1 12.39 24.75 17.05
N SER A 2 12.00 23.51 17.39
CA SER A 2 12.92 22.68 18.21
C SER A 2 12.85 21.15 18.06
N GLN A 3 11.71 20.50 17.79
CA GLN A 3 11.72 19.01 17.72
C GLN A 3 12.43 18.43 16.48
N SER A 4 12.41 19.14 15.34
CA SER A 4 13.10 18.68 14.13
C SER A 4 14.62 18.82 14.23
N ILE A 5 15.09 19.85 14.95
CA ILE A 5 16.52 20.13 15.14
C ILE A 5 17.13 19.07 16.07
N GLU A 6 16.45 18.71 17.16
CA GLU A 6 16.85 17.65 18.09
C GLU A 6 16.91 16.26 17.42
N ARG A 7 15.98 15.96 16.49
CA ARG A 7 16.05 14.70 15.73
C ARG A 7 17.24 14.66 14.77
N LYS A 8 17.60 15.80 14.17
CA LYS A 8 18.76 15.90 13.27
C LYS A 8 20.07 15.71 14.03
N THR A 9 20.20 16.26 15.24
CA THR A 9 21.40 16.10 16.08
C THR A 9 21.56 14.65 16.55
N LEU A 10 20.48 13.99 16.99
CA LEU A 10 20.51 12.58 17.40
C LEU A 10 20.93 11.62 16.28
N ILE A 11 20.49 11.89 15.04
CA ILE A 11 20.89 11.09 13.88
C ILE A 11 22.38 11.30 13.57
N GLN A 12 22.88 12.52 13.71
CA GLN A 12 24.28 12.85 13.47
C GLN A 12 25.21 12.22 14.52
N GLU A 13 24.81 12.22 15.78
CA GLU A 13 25.55 11.54 16.86
C GLU A 13 25.60 10.03 16.65
N LYS A 14 24.48 9.41 16.27
CA LYS A 14 24.45 7.97 15.92
C LYS A 14 25.36 7.64 14.75
N ARG A 15 25.45 8.50 13.74
CA ARG A 15 26.35 8.31 12.59
C ARG A 15 27.82 8.37 13.03
N LYS A 16 28.18 9.35 13.86
CA LYS A 16 29.55 9.51 14.38
C LYS A 16 29.97 8.28 15.21
N LEU A 17 29.09 7.80 16.08
CA LEU A 17 29.35 6.61 16.90
C LEU A 17 29.54 5.33 16.08
N MET A 18 28.80 5.18 14.96
CA MET A 18 29.03 4.06 14.04
C MET A 18 30.34 4.18 13.27
N GLU A 19 30.77 5.40 12.93
CA GLU A 19 32.03 5.66 12.25
C GLU A 19 33.23 5.34 13.15
N ASP A 20 33.20 5.79 14.39
CA ASP A 20 34.23 5.50 15.39
C ASP A 20 34.37 3.98 15.64
N LYS A 21 33.24 3.27 15.74
CA LYS A 21 33.21 1.80 15.88
C LYS A 21 33.78 1.06 14.67
N ARG A 22 33.63 1.60 13.47
CA ARG A 22 34.23 1.02 12.26
C ARG A 22 35.74 1.23 12.22
N MET A 23 36.17 2.45 12.54
CA MET A 23 37.60 2.79 12.57
C MET A 23 38.34 1.98 13.64
N SER A 24 37.73 1.71 14.80
CA SER A 24 38.31 0.83 15.82
C SER A 24 38.45 -0.63 15.37
N MET A 25 37.63 -1.06 14.38
CA MET A 25 37.70 -2.39 13.78
C MET A 25 38.61 -2.44 12.54
N GLY A 26 39.39 -1.38 12.28
CA GLY A 26 40.29 -1.29 11.13
C GLY A 26 39.60 -1.09 9.77
N MET A 27 38.30 -0.77 9.76
CA MET A 27 37.53 -0.51 8.55
C MET A 27 37.62 0.97 8.14
N LYS A 28 37.66 1.25 6.83
CA LYS A 28 37.71 2.62 6.29
C LYS A 28 36.43 3.43 6.61
N SER A 29 36.60 4.75 6.79
CA SER A 29 35.52 5.73 7.00
C SER A 29 34.47 5.70 5.88
N PHE A 30 33.21 5.98 6.22
CA PHE A 30 32.11 6.06 5.26
C PHE A 30 32.28 7.23 4.27
N CYS A 31 32.93 8.32 4.68
CA CYS A 31 33.15 9.50 3.83
C CYS A 31 34.45 9.43 3.02
N ALA A 32 35.33 8.47 3.30
CA ALA A 32 36.59 8.29 2.55
C ALA A 32 36.35 7.93 1.07
N SER A 33 35.19 7.37 0.73
CA SER A 33 34.79 7.07 -0.64
C SER A 33 34.21 8.27 -1.41
N PHE A 34 33.84 9.37 -0.73
CA PHE A 34 33.22 10.53 -1.38
C PHE A 34 34.17 11.72 -1.61
N VAL A 35 35.27 11.81 -0.85
CA VAL A 35 36.22 12.95 -0.92
C VAL A 35 37.56 12.57 -1.59
N GLY A 36 37.65 11.36 -2.16
CA GLY A 36 38.88 10.81 -2.73
C GLY A 36 39.19 11.15 -4.18
N THR A 37 38.41 11.99 -4.87
CA THR A 37 38.72 12.46 -6.23
C THR A 37 39.63 13.69 -6.22
N HIS A 38 40.72 13.61 -5.46
CA HIS A 38 41.88 14.46 -5.72
C HIS A 38 42.92 13.62 -6.46
N PHE A 39 42.97 13.86 -7.77
CA PHE A 39 44.00 13.42 -8.69
C PHE A 39 45.38 13.75 -8.08
N ARG A 40 46.05 12.75 -7.50
CA ARG A 40 47.47 12.86 -7.16
C ARG A 40 48.25 12.56 -8.43
N LEU A 41 48.97 13.57 -8.93
CA LEU A 41 50.10 13.39 -9.82
C LEU A 41 51.21 12.72 -9.00
N SER A 42 51.28 11.40 -9.03
CA SER A 42 52.46 10.65 -8.61
C SER A 42 52.93 9.84 -9.81
N ASP A 43 54.18 10.04 -10.21
CA ASP A 43 54.90 9.39 -11.31
C ASP A 43 55.15 7.87 -11.09
N GLU A 44 54.23 7.19 -10.41
CA GLU A 44 54.26 5.75 -10.22
C GLU A 44 53.47 5.11 -11.37
N GLU A 45 54.12 4.24 -12.15
CA GLU A 45 53.52 3.44 -13.22
C GLU A 45 52.53 2.37 -12.71
N HIS A 46 51.81 2.67 -11.64
CA HIS A 46 50.74 1.81 -11.16
C HIS A 46 49.53 2.05 -12.07
N TYR A 47 49.30 1.09 -12.96
CA TYR A 47 48.13 0.95 -13.84
C TYR A 47 48.19 1.66 -15.20
N SER A 48 49.28 1.45 -15.96
CA SER A 48 49.22 1.65 -17.41
C SER A 48 48.29 0.60 -18.04
N PHE A 49 47.29 1.03 -18.83
CA PHE A 49 46.40 0.14 -19.57
C PHE A 49 47.15 -0.85 -20.47
N SER A 50 48.37 -0.50 -20.90
CA SER A 50 49.23 -1.39 -21.70
C SER A 50 49.79 -2.57 -20.88
N ALA A 51 50.02 -2.38 -19.57
CA ALA A 51 50.43 -3.45 -18.67
C ALA A 51 49.28 -4.40 -18.31
N MET A 52 48.02 -3.97 -18.44
CA MET A 52 46.81 -4.76 -18.19
C MET A 52 46.46 -5.77 -19.30
N ILE A 53 47.21 -5.78 -20.42
CA ILE A 53 46.97 -6.69 -21.55
C ILE A 53 47.52 -8.09 -21.26
N LYS A 54 48.47 -8.23 -20.32
CA LYS A 54 49.05 -9.52 -19.95
C LYS A 54 48.24 -10.17 -18.84
N ARG A 55 47.67 -11.35 -19.11
CA ARG A 55 47.01 -12.18 -18.08
C ARG A 55 48.02 -12.58 -17.00
N HIS A 56 47.54 -12.77 -15.78
CA HIS A 56 48.40 -13.16 -14.67
C HIS A 56 48.90 -14.60 -14.89
N ASN A 57 50.11 -14.93 -14.42
CA ASN A 57 50.69 -16.26 -14.64
C ASN A 57 49.84 -17.40 -14.05
N ALA A 58 49.11 -17.14 -12.97
CA ALA A 58 48.18 -18.11 -12.37
C ALA A 58 46.98 -18.42 -13.28
N ASP A 59 46.65 -17.53 -14.23
CA ASP A 59 45.48 -17.70 -15.09
C ASP A 59 45.69 -18.78 -16.16
N LYS A 60 46.94 -19.26 -16.34
CA LYS A 60 47.27 -20.36 -17.26
C LYS A 60 46.49 -21.64 -16.93
N VAL A 61 46.11 -21.84 -15.67
CA VAL A 61 45.32 -23.00 -15.23
C VAL A 61 43.90 -22.95 -15.81
N PHE A 62 43.38 -21.76 -16.11
CA PHE A 62 42.03 -21.55 -16.63
C PHE A 62 41.97 -21.43 -18.16
N VAL A 63 43.11 -21.57 -18.86
CA VAL A 63 43.15 -21.60 -20.32
C VAL A 63 43.03 -23.04 -20.78
N ASP A 64 41.85 -23.43 -21.25
CA ASP A 64 41.63 -24.74 -21.85
C ASP A 64 42.20 -24.74 -23.28
N ALA A 65 43.21 -25.58 -23.53
CA ALA A 65 43.84 -25.71 -24.83
C ALA A 65 42.91 -26.31 -25.90
N ASN A 66 41.85 -27.00 -25.48
CA ASN A 66 40.86 -27.62 -26.36
C ASN A 66 39.53 -26.86 -26.37
N TYR A 67 39.52 -25.61 -25.92
CA TYR A 67 38.32 -24.78 -25.93
C TYR A 67 37.72 -24.72 -27.34
N LYS A 68 36.48 -25.18 -27.47
CA LYS A 68 35.65 -24.98 -28.65
C LYS A 68 34.54 -24.03 -28.25
N ASP A 69 34.39 -22.93 -28.98
CA ASP A 69 33.20 -22.11 -28.90
C ASP A 69 32.01 -22.97 -29.32
N ILE A 70 31.26 -23.46 -28.33
CA ILE A 70 29.99 -24.11 -28.58
C ILE A 70 29.02 -22.96 -28.85
N GLU A 71 28.43 -22.93 -30.03
CA GLU A 71 27.38 -21.96 -30.36
C GLU A 71 26.31 -22.01 -29.28
N VAL A 72 26.17 -20.91 -28.54
CA VAL A 72 25.17 -20.77 -27.49
C VAL A 72 23.82 -20.83 -28.18
N VAL A 73 23.12 -21.96 -28.02
CA VAL A 73 21.76 -22.12 -28.55
C VAL A 73 20.94 -20.96 -28.03
N GLN A 74 20.43 -20.14 -28.96
CA GLN A 74 19.65 -18.96 -28.64
C GLN A 74 18.38 -19.42 -27.92
N TYR A 75 18.28 -19.10 -26.63
CA TYR A 75 17.14 -19.52 -25.82
C TYR A 75 15.89 -18.75 -26.25
N GLU A 76 14.99 -19.43 -26.94
CA GLU A 76 13.63 -18.94 -27.19
C GLU A 76 12.72 -19.41 -26.05
N PRO A 77 12.17 -18.50 -25.22
CA PRO A 77 11.27 -18.88 -24.15
C PRO A 77 9.97 -19.46 -24.73
N ILE A 78 9.71 -20.72 -24.44
CA ILE A 78 8.43 -21.36 -24.76
C ILE A 78 7.42 -20.93 -23.70
N TYR A 79 6.54 -20.00 -24.05
CA TYR A 79 5.44 -19.58 -23.18
C TYR A 79 4.41 -20.72 -23.08
N GLN A 80 4.28 -21.32 -21.89
CA GLN A 80 3.19 -22.25 -21.62
C GLN A 80 1.87 -21.48 -21.56
N THR A 81 0.92 -21.83 -22.44
CA THR A 81 -0.39 -21.17 -22.55
C THR A 81 -1.43 -21.72 -21.59
N VAL A 82 -1.15 -22.86 -20.95
CA VAL A 82 -2.03 -23.55 -20.01
C VAL A 82 -1.30 -23.65 -18.68
N PHE A 83 -1.88 -23.05 -17.63
CA PHE A 83 -1.40 -23.24 -16.27
C PHE A 83 -1.67 -24.69 -15.86
N ASP A 84 -0.60 -25.46 -15.69
CA ASP A 84 -0.62 -26.85 -15.23
C ASP A 84 0.06 -26.91 -13.86
N ASP A 85 -0.70 -26.53 -12.82
CA ASP A 85 -0.22 -26.42 -11.42
C ASP A 85 0.38 -27.74 -10.91
N ASP A 86 -0.04 -28.88 -11.47
CA ASP A 86 0.44 -30.21 -11.10
C ASP A 86 1.89 -30.50 -11.54
N ARG A 87 2.45 -29.69 -12.44
CA ARG A 87 3.85 -29.79 -12.90
C ARG A 87 4.81 -28.84 -12.18
N ASP A 88 4.32 -27.96 -11.31
CA ASP A 88 5.19 -27.05 -10.57
C ASP A 88 5.96 -27.82 -9.47
N PRO A 89 7.30 -27.90 -9.53
CA PRO A 89 8.09 -28.54 -8.48
C PRO A 89 8.00 -27.79 -7.14
N VAL A 90 7.55 -26.53 -7.14
CA VAL A 90 7.33 -25.71 -5.94
C VAL A 90 5.88 -25.84 -5.50
N LEU A 91 5.59 -26.92 -4.77
CA LEU A 91 4.31 -27.06 -4.09
C LEU A 91 4.20 -25.99 -3.00
N GLU A 92 3.35 -24.98 -3.19
CA GLU A 92 3.06 -24.02 -2.13
C GLU A 92 2.54 -24.78 -0.89
N PRO A 93 3.01 -24.41 0.32
CA PRO A 93 2.59 -25.10 1.52
C PRO A 93 1.07 -24.99 1.67
N THR A 94 0.37 -26.12 1.59
CA THR A 94 -1.08 -26.14 1.82
C THR A 94 -1.38 -25.73 3.27
N PHE A 95 -1.99 -24.56 3.45
CA PHE A 95 -2.42 -24.05 4.76
C PHE A 95 -3.62 -24.82 5.35
N SER A 96 -3.98 -25.97 4.79
CA SER A 96 -5.11 -26.81 5.22
C SER A 96 -5.05 -27.23 6.68
N LYS A 97 -3.84 -27.39 7.24
CA LYS A 97 -3.60 -27.73 8.66
C LYS A 97 -3.10 -26.53 9.49
N HIS A 98 -2.99 -25.34 8.90
CA HIS A 98 -2.48 -24.18 9.60
C HIS A 98 -3.52 -23.66 10.60
N ARG A 99 -3.19 -23.76 11.89
CA ARG A 99 -4.06 -23.26 12.96
C ARG A 99 -3.92 -21.74 13.05
N ILE A 100 -4.95 -21.03 12.56
CA ILE A 100 -5.02 -19.57 12.66
C ILE A 100 -4.95 -19.15 14.13
N PRO A 101 -4.04 -18.22 14.51
CA PRO A 101 -3.97 -17.66 15.84
C PRO A 101 -5.31 -17.13 16.35
N LEU A 102 -5.58 -17.32 17.64
CA LEU A 102 -6.86 -16.95 18.25
C LEU A 102 -7.19 -15.47 18.06
N GLN A 103 -6.20 -14.59 18.15
CA GLN A 103 -6.33 -13.15 18.01
C GLN A 103 -6.94 -12.77 16.65
N ILE A 104 -6.47 -13.41 15.58
CA ILE A 104 -6.96 -13.19 14.22
C ILE A 104 -8.41 -13.66 14.10
N ARG A 105 -8.71 -14.86 14.63
CA ARG A 105 -10.08 -15.40 14.64
C ARG A 105 -11.06 -14.52 15.43
N CYS A 106 -10.62 -13.95 16.56
CA CYS A 106 -11.43 -13.03 17.36
C CYS A 106 -11.68 -11.71 16.63
N LEU A 107 -10.68 -11.16 15.93
CA LEU A 107 -10.85 -9.96 15.10
C LEU A 107 -11.85 -10.19 13.97
N GLU A 108 -11.72 -11.30 13.24
CA GLU A 108 -12.65 -11.66 12.17
C GLU A 108 -14.09 -11.79 12.69
N ARG A 109 -14.27 -12.51 13.80
CA ARG A 109 -15.57 -12.63 14.47
C ARG A 109 -16.14 -11.27 14.88
N TYR A 110 -15.31 -10.42 15.48
CA TYR A 110 -15.71 -9.06 15.84
C TYR A 110 -16.19 -8.28 14.61
N HIS A 111 -15.47 -8.36 13.48
CA HIS A 111 -15.89 -7.72 12.25
C HIS A 111 -17.22 -8.25 11.72
N SER A 112 -17.45 -9.57 11.79
CA SER A 112 -18.75 -10.17 11.43
C SER A 112 -19.87 -9.64 12.32
N SER A 113 -19.71 -9.73 13.64
CA SER A 113 -20.72 -9.27 14.60
C SER A 113 -20.98 -7.78 14.49
N LYS A 114 -19.96 -6.96 14.20
CA LYS A 114 -20.12 -5.53 13.93
C LYS A 114 -20.99 -5.27 12.70
N ARG A 115 -20.83 -6.06 11.63
CA ARG A 115 -21.64 -5.95 10.42
C ARG A 115 -23.09 -6.35 10.69
N GLU A 116 -23.30 -7.48 11.36
CA GLU A 116 -24.63 -7.97 11.76
C GLU A 116 -25.36 -6.95 12.65
N TYR A 117 -24.68 -6.44 13.67
CA TYR A 117 -25.21 -5.38 14.54
C TYR A 117 -25.61 -4.14 13.75
N ALA A 118 -24.74 -3.67 12.84
CA ALA A 118 -25.04 -2.49 12.04
C ALA A 118 -26.24 -2.71 11.09
N GLN A 119 -26.40 -3.93 10.56
CA GLN A 119 -27.56 -4.30 9.73
C GLN A 119 -28.84 -4.32 10.57
N GLN A 120 -28.80 -4.95 11.75
CA GLN A 120 -29.94 -4.98 12.66
C GLN A 120 -30.32 -3.56 13.10
N PHE A 121 -29.35 -2.76 13.53
CA PHE A 121 -29.57 -1.38 13.92
C PHE A 121 -30.25 -0.56 12.82
N LYS A 122 -29.76 -0.65 11.57
CA LYS A 122 -30.39 0.03 10.43
C LYS A 122 -31.84 -0.42 10.22
N ARG A 123 -32.11 -1.72 10.36
CA ARG A 123 -33.46 -2.28 10.26
C ARG A 123 -34.38 -1.73 11.34
N GLU A 124 -33.94 -1.74 12.61
CA GLU A 124 -34.73 -1.22 13.73
C GLU A 124 -35.04 0.28 13.57
N ILE A 125 -34.04 1.08 13.17
CA ILE A 125 -34.26 2.51 12.89
C ILE A 125 -35.30 2.71 11.79
N LYS A 126 -35.24 1.92 10.72
CA LYS A 126 -36.22 1.98 9.64
C LYS A 126 -37.64 1.66 10.13
N LEU A 127 -37.79 0.59 10.92
CA LEU A 127 -39.07 0.22 11.51
C LEU A 127 -39.62 1.31 12.45
N LEU A 128 -38.75 1.96 13.23
CA LEU A 128 -39.14 3.07 14.10
C LEU A 128 -39.61 4.30 13.32
N ILE A 129 -38.99 4.59 12.17
CA ILE A 129 -39.41 5.68 11.26
C ILE A 129 -40.77 5.35 10.65
N GLU A 130 -40.96 4.12 10.17
CA GLU A 130 -42.22 3.65 9.57
C GLU A 130 -43.37 3.56 10.58
N ASN A 131 -43.06 3.36 11.87
CA ASN A 131 -44.04 3.33 12.96
C ASN A 131 -44.56 4.72 13.39
N GLN A 132 -44.06 5.82 12.80
CA GLN A 132 -44.56 7.15 13.13
C GLN A 132 -45.94 7.38 12.49
N SER A 133 -46.84 8.03 13.25
CA SER A 133 -48.23 8.25 12.83
C SER A 133 -48.39 9.20 11.64
N THR A 134 -47.44 10.12 11.44
CA THR A 134 -47.51 11.17 10.42
C THR A 134 -46.14 11.32 9.76
N ALA A 135 -46.11 11.73 8.48
CA ALA A 135 -44.85 12.03 7.78
C ALA A 135 -44.03 13.13 8.45
N GLU A 136 -44.68 14.12 9.06
CA GLU A 136 -44.02 15.18 9.82
C GLU A 136 -43.31 14.65 11.07
N SER A 137 -43.96 13.75 11.83
CA SER A 137 -43.35 13.13 13.01
C SER A 137 -42.21 12.18 12.62
N ALA A 138 -42.33 11.46 11.50
CA ALA A 138 -41.23 10.68 10.92
C ALA A 138 -40.02 11.55 10.58
N TRP A 139 -40.23 12.67 9.90
CA TRP A 139 -39.16 13.59 9.54
C TRP A 139 -38.50 14.23 10.77
N GLN A 140 -39.31 14.67 11.73
CA GLN A 140 -38.80 15.27 12.96
C GLN A 140 -38.04 14.23 13.82
N PHE A 141 -38.51 12.98 13.87
CA PHE A 141 -37.83 11.86 14.52
C PHE A 141 -36.47 11.57 13.87
N VAL A 142 -36.40 11.47 12.54
CA VAL A 142 -35.12 11.30 11.82
C VAL A 142 -34.19 12.47 12.12
N ARG A 143 -34.71 13.70 12.14
CA ARG A 143 -33.94 14.91 12.41
C ARG A 143 -33.39 14.92 13.84
N THR A 144 -34.19 14.61 14.86
CA THR A 144 -33.74 14.59 16.27
C THR A 144 -32.79 13.44 16.55
N MET A 145 -33.07 12.24 16.01
CA MET A 145 -32.18 11.09 16.11
C MET A 145 -30.85 11.33 15.37
N ALA A 146 -30.85 12.04 14.24
CA ALA A 146 -29.63 12.39 13.53
C ALA A 146 -28.69 13.29 14.35
N TYR A 147 -29.25 14.22 15.13
CA TYR A 147 -28.45 15.09 16.01
C TYR A 147 -27.87 14.35 17.22
N THR A 148 -28.55 13.32 17.73
CA THR A 148 -28.05 12.52 18.87
C THR A 148 -27.24 11.30 18.46
N THR A 149 -27.40 10.81 17.22
CA THR A 149 -26.71 9.64 16.69
C THR A 149 -25.95 9.99 15.42
N LEU A 150 -24.70 10.46 15.57
CA LEU A 150 -23.62 10.33 14.58
C LEU A 150 -24.03 10.51 13.09
N TRP A 151 -24.89 11.46 12.75
CA TRP A 151 -24.80 12.04 11.42
C TRP A 151 -23.42 12.71 11.34
N PRO A 152 -22.71 12.62 10.20
CA PRO A 152 -21.59 13.53 9.99
C PRO A 152 -22.23 14.89 10.11
N PRO A 153 -21.92 15.66 11.16
CA PRO A 153 -22.64 16.88 11.35
C PRO A 153 -22.23 17.67 10.13
N LEU A 154 -23.22 18.17 9.38
CA LEU A 154 -22.98 18.97 8.19
C LEU A 154 -22.38 20.30 8.69
N HIS A 155 -21.15 20.23 9.17
CA HIS A 155 -20.42 21.27 9.88
C HIS A 155 -19.96 22.33 8.88
N THR A 156 -19.82 21.93 7.62
CA THR A 156 -19.31 22.78 6.56
C THR A 156 -20.41 23.11 5.55
N ARG A 157 -20.48 24.38 5.10
CA ARG A 157 -21.38 24.81 4.01
C ARG A 157 -21.27 23.96 2.75
N LYS A 158 -20.12 23.32 2.51
CA LYS A 158 -19.89 22.41 1.38
C LYS A 158 -20.69 21.12 1.51
N GLU A 159 -20.74 20.54 2.71
CA GLU A 159 -21.47 19.31 2.99
C GLU A 159 -22.98 19.54 2.92
N LEU A 160 -23.46 20.69 3.43
CA LEU A 160 -24.84 21.13 3.26
C LEU A 160 -25.23 21.24 1.78
N LYS A 161 -24.36 21.80 0.94
CA LYS A 161 -24.60 21.91 -0.51
C LYS A 161 -24.62 20.56 -1.22
N ILE A 162 -23.80 19.60 -0.79
CA ILE A 162 -23.80 18.24 -1.34
C ILE A 162 -25.07 17.51 -0.92
N PHE A 163 -25.47 17.65 0.35
CA PHE A 163 -26.72 17.09 0.87
C PHE A 163 -27.95 17.65 0.13
N GLU A 164 -28.03 18.98 -0.01
CA GLU A 164 -29.09 19.66 -0.76
C GLU A 164 -29.13 19.19 -2.22
N LYS A 165 -27.96 19.02 -2.85
CA LYS A 165 -27.88 18.57 -4.24
C LYS A 165 -28.23 17.11 -4.42
N ASP A 166 -27.77 16.20 -3.58
CA ASP A 166 -27.77 14.78 -3.92
C ASP A 166 -28.74 13.97 -3.07
N PHE A 167 -29.06 14.43 -1.86
CA PHE A 167 -29.93 13.72 -0.92
C PHE A 167 -31.40 14.17 -1.00
N CYS A 168 -31.64 15.44 -1.30
CA CYS A 168 -33.01 15.99 -1.46
C CYS A 168 -33.60 15.77 -2.86
N LYS A 169 -32.88 15.13 -3.78
CA LYS A 169 -33.42 14.79 -5.11
C LYS A 169 -34.28 13.53 -5.03
N LEU A 170 -35.45 13.59 -5.65
CA LEU A 170 -36.27 12.41 -5.90
C LEU A 170 -35.50 11.43 -6.79
N SER A 171 -35.69 10.13 -6.57
CA SER A 171 -35.17 9.13 -7.50
C SER A 171 -35.76 9.34 -8.91
N SER A 172 -35.09 8.85 -9.94
CA SER A 172 -35.55 9.06 -11.33
C SER A 172 -36.96 8.50 -11.58
N THR A 173 -37.34 7.45 -10.88
CA THR A 173 -38.68 6.84 -10.93
C THR A 173 -39.72 7.70 -10.22
N GLU A 174 -39.41 8.21 -9.03
CA GLU A 174 -40.26 9.13 -8.27
C GLU A 174 -40.44 10.46 -8.98
N GLN A 175 -39.38 11.02 -9.56
CA GLN A 175 -39.43 12.26 -10.34
C GLN A 175 -40.33 12.11 -11.57
N ARG A 176 -40.26 10.98 -12.28
CA ARG A 176 -41.17 10.70 -13.41
C ARG A 176 -42.62 10.61 -12.96
N ARG A 177 -42.88 9.97 -11.82
CA ARG A 177 -44.23 9.87 -11.24
C ARG A 177 -44.74 11.24 -10.79
N TYR A 178 -43.90 12.03 -10.13
CA TYR A 178 -44.21 13.39 -9.72
C TYR A 178 -44.56 14.27 -10.94
N ASN A 179 -43.70 14.28 -11.96
CA ASN A 179 -43.94 15.02 -13.20
C ASN A 179 -45.25 14.58 -13.88
N LYS A 180 -45.56 13.28 -13.87
CA LYS A 180 -46.81 12.74 -14.42
C LYS A 180 -48.03 13.28 -13.65
N ILE A 181 -47.98 13.30 -12.32
CA ILE A 181 -49.08 13.81 -11.47
C ILE A 181 -49.24 15.33 -11.64
N MET A 182 -48.14 16.07 -11.69
CA MET A 182 -48.19 17.53 -11.88
C MET A 182 -48.67 17.93 -13.29
N ALA A 183 -48.43 17.08 -14.30
CA ALA A 183 -48.87 17.31 -15.67
C ALA A 183 -50.34 16.93 -15.91
N THR A 184 -50.96 16.15 -15.03
CA THR A 184 -52.39 15.83 -15.12
C THR A 184 -53.22 16.89 -14.42
N ASN A 185 -53.98 17.68 -15.19
CA ASN A 185 -55.01 18.56 -14.64
C ASN A 185 -56.22 17.69 -14.27
N PHE A 186 -56.52 17.57 -12.97
CA PHE A 186 -57.77 16.98 -12.52
C PHE A 186 -58.88 18.00 -12.78
N THR A 187 -59.79 17.67 -13.71
CA THR A 187 -60.99 18.46 -14.01
C THR A 187 -62.14 17.94 -13.16
#